data_AF-A0A383AP53-F1
#
_entry.id   AF-A0A383AP53-F1
#
_cell.length_a   1.000
_cell.length_b   1.000
_cell.length_c   1.000
_cell.angle_alpha   90.00
_cell.angle_beta   90.00
_cell.angle_gamma   90.00
#
_symmetry.space_group_name_H-M   'P 1'
#
loop_
_entity.id
_entity.type
_entity.pdbx_description
1 polymer ?
#
loop_
_entity_poly.entity_id
_entity_poly.type
_entity_poly.pdbx_seq_one_letter_code
_entity_poly.pdbx_strand_id
1 'polypeptide(L)' 'MSDNSKEKVLFLREEYADGEGTFKYSNRSKYEGHWKNGQKDGFGVHTLSDRSKYIGQHK' A
#
# COMPACT_ATOMS: atom_id res chain seq x y z
N MET A 1 13.55 -10.49 -14.75
CA MET A 1 13.54 -9.01 -14.86
C MET A 1 13.07 -8.50 -13.53
N SER A 2 14.00 -8.01 -12.71
CA SER A 2 13.73 -7.56 -11.34
C SER A 2 12.92 -6.27 -11.41
N ASP A 3 11.62 -6.37 -11.14
CA ASP A 3 10.69 -5.25 -11.13
C ASP A 3 11.10 -4.26 -10.04
N ASN A 4 11.85 -3.24 -10.47
CA ASN A 4 12.44 -2.22 -9.60
C ASN A 4 11.44 -1.06 -9.35
N SER A 5 10.14 -1.33 -9.42
CA SER A 5 9.06 -0.33 -9.44
C SER A 5 8.56 0.10 -8.05
N LYS A 6 9.23 -0.31 -6.97
CA LYS A 6 8.89 0.10 -5.59
C LYS A 6 9.68 1.35 -5.20
N GLU A 7 9.26 2.52 -5.66
CA GLU A 7 9.69 3.76 -5.02
C GLU A 7 9.09 3.81 -3.60
N LYS A 8 9.95 3.45 -2.64
CA LYS A 8 9.66 3.25 -1.23
C LYS A 8 9.31 4.58 -0.55
N VAL A 9 8.01 4.89 -0.44
CA VAL A 9 7.54 5.84 0.60
C VAL A 9 6.93 5.02 1.72
N LEU A 10 7.78 4.48 2.58
CA LEU A 10 7.42 3.77 3.80
C LEU A 10 8.04 4.50 4.99
N PHE A 11 7.20 5.16 5.80
CA PHE A 11 7.55 5.50 7.19
C PHE A 11 7.31 4.33 8.15
N LEU A 12 7.26 3.09 7.63
CA LEU A 12 7.14 1.88 8.43
C LEU A 12 8.16 0.89 7.89
N ARG A 13 9.17 0.56 8.71
CA ARG A 13 10.08 -0.56 8.44
C ARG A 13 9.22 -1.77 8.08
N GLU A 14 9.45 -2.36 6.91
CA GLU A 14 8.63 -3.42 6.28
C GLU A 14 8.38 -4.64 7.17
N GLU A 15 9.21 -4.81 8.21
CA GLU A 15 9.19 -5.93 9.14
C GLU A 15 8.32 -5.64 10.40
N TYR A 16 7.78 -4.42 10.52
CA TYR A 16 7.00 -3.95 11.68
C TYR A 16 5.77 -3.12 11.29
N ALA A 17 5.36 -3.15 10.01
CA ALA A 17 4.15 -2.45 9.58
C ALA A 17 2.92 -3.21 10.10
N ASP A 18 2.58 -2.95 11.35
CA ASP A 18 1.32 -3.30 12.00
C ASP A 18 0.55 -1.99 12.25
N GLY A 19 -0.65 -1.87 11.68
CA GLY A 19 -1.51 -0.69 11.80
C GLY A 19 -1.74 0.03 10.47
N GLU A 20 -2.25 1.25 10.53
CA GLU A 20 -2.58 2.06 9.35
C GLU A 20 -1.31 2.55 8.61
N GLY A 21 -1.31 2.44 7.30
CA GLY A 21 -0.16 2.81 6.47
C GLY A 21 -0.54 3.15 5.03
N THR A 22 0.34 3.93 4.39
CA THR A 22 0.19 4.30 2.98
C THR A 22 1.34 3.70 2.16
N PHE A 23 1.01 2.95 1.11
CA PHE A 23 1.97 2.48 0.12
C PHE A 23 1.76 3.22 -1.19
N LYS A 24 2.80 3.88 -1.69
CA LYS A 24 2.78 4.56 -2.99
C LYS A 24 3.48 3.69 -4.01
N TYR A 25 2.83 3.47 -5.14
CA TYR A 25 3.38 2.75 -6.28
C TYR A 25 4.02 3.75 -7.26
N SER A 26 5.05 3.31 -7.99
CA SER A 26 5.70 4.12 -9.04
C SER A 26 4.74 4.55 -10.16
N ASN A 27 3.69 3.78 -10.42
CA ASN A 27 2.64 4.14 -11.38
C ASN A 27 1.72 5.28 -10.88
N ARG A 28 2.06 5.98 -9.79
CA ARG A 28 1.25 7.01 -9.11
C ARG A 28 -0.03 6.50 -8.45
N SER A 29 -0.26 5.19 -8.42
CA SER A 29 -1.30 4.63 -7.55
C SER A 29 -0.83 4.62 -6.10
N LYS A 30 -1.77 4.56 -5.16
CA LYS A 30 -1.48 4.40 -3.73
C LYS A 30 -2.50 3.50 -3.06
N TYR A 31 -2.07 2.78 -2.04
CA TYR A 31 -2.93 2.08 -1.11
C TYR A 31 -2.84 2.74 0.26
N GLU A 32 -3.96 3.01 0.90
CA GLU A 32 -4.07 3.55 2.24
C GLU A 32 -4.94 2.59 3.05
N GLY A 33 -4.41 1.97 4.09
CA GLY A 33 -5.21 1.03 4.88
C GLY A 33 -4.38 0.33 5.94
N HIS A 34 -4.97 -0.69 6.55
CA HIS A 34 -4.32 -1.44 7.61
C HIS A 34 -3.30 -2.45 7.02
N TRP A 35 -2.18 -2.54 7.69
CA TRP A 35 -1.07 -3.45 7.42
C TRP A 35 -0.86 -4.35 8.62
N LYS A 36 -0.46 -5.59 8.35
CA LYS A 36 -0.06 -6.55 9.36
C LYS A 36 1.12 -7.36 8.84
N ASN A 37 2.21 -7.41 9.59
CA ASN A 37 3.45 -8.06 9.18
C ASN A 37 3.93 -7.65 7.76
N GLY A 38 3.79 -6.38 7.40
CA GLY A 38 4.21 -5.88 6.08
C GLY A 38 3.27 -6.23 4.92
N GLN A 39 2.12 -6.87 5.19
CA GLN A 39 1.10 -7.20 4.20
C GLN A 39 -0.16 -6.38 4.43
N LYS A 40 -0.95 -6.13 3.37
CA LYS A 40 -2.24 -5.44 3.48
C LYS A 40 -3.20 -6.36 4.23
N ASP A 41 -3.77 -5.88 5.32
CA ASP A 41 -4.69 -6.64 6.18
C ASP A 41 -5.82 -5.71 6.64
N GLY A 42 -7.07 -6.15 6.55
CA GLY A 42 -8.21 -5.31 6.86
C GLY A 42 -8.59 -4.32 5.76
N PHE A 43 -9.25 -3.23 6.15
CA PHE A 43 -9.82 -2.27 5.20
C PHE A 43 -8.76 -1.33 4.63
N GLY A 44 -8.91 -1.00 3.35
CA GLY A 44 -8.10 0.02 2.72
C GLY A 44 -8.70 0.60 1.44
N VAL A 45 -8.10 1.70 1.01
CA VAL A 45 -8.44 2.49 -0.16
C VAL A 45 -7.29 2.40 -1.15
N HIS A 46 -7.56 1.83 -2.31
CA HIS A 46 -6.64 1.81 -3.44
C HIS A 46 -7.00 2.95 -4.40
N THR A 47 -6.16 3.98 -4.47
CA THR A 47 -6.28 5.04 -5.46
C THR A 47 -5.42 4.68 -6.66
N LEU A 48 -6.02 4.53 -7.83
CA LEU A 48 -5.34 4.25 -9.09
C LEU A 48 -4.77 5.54 -9.71
N SER A 49 -3.90 5.36 -10.71
CA SER A 49 -3.19 6.47 -11.37
C SER A 49 -4.12 7.46 -12.10
N ASP A 50 -5.32 7.01 -12.48
CA ASP A 50 -6.40 7.79 -13.07
C ASP A 50 -7.25 8.55 -12.02
N ARG A 51 -6.88 8.44 -10.73
CA ARG A 51 -7.58 8.94 -9.55
C ARG A 51 -8.85 8.16 -9.18
N SER A 52 -9.14 7.05 -9.85
CA SER A 52 -10.20 6.13 -9.44
C SER A 52 -9.87 5.55 -8.07
N LYS A 53 -10.87 5.43 -7.20
CA LYS A 53 -10.71 4.89 -5.85
C LYS A 53 -11.48 3.59 -5.72
N TYR A 54 -10.81 2.59 -5.18
CA TYR A 54 -11.40 1.32 -4.82
C TYR A 54 -11.29 1.13 -3.31
N ILE A 55 -12.42 0.88 -2.66
CA ILE A 55 -12.46 0.58 -1.22
C ILE A 55 -12.69 -0.92 -1.10
N GLY A 56 -11.81 -1.60 -0.37
CA GLY A 56 -11.87 -3.04 -0.22
C GLY A 56 -11.32 -3.51 1.12
N GLN A 57 -11.58 -4.78 1.42
CA GLN A 57 -11.04 -5.47 2.58
C GLN A 57 -10.07 -6.56 2.12
N HIS A 58 -8.89 -6.59 2.72
CA HIS A 58 -7.87 -7.61 2.54
C HIS A 58 -7.81 -8.49 3.79
N LYS A 59 -7.43 -9.76 3.63
CA LYS A 59 -7.20 -10.74 4.70
C LYS A 59 -6.00 -11.59 4.32
#